data_AF-A0A8H6CX19-F1
#
_entry.id   AF-A0A8H6CX19-F1
#
_cell.length_a   1.000
_cell.length_b   1.000
_cell.length_c   1.000
_cell.angle_alpha   90.00
_cell.angle_beta   90.00
_cell.angle_gamma   90.00
#
_symmetry.space_group_name_H-M   'P 1'
#
loop_
_entity.id
_entity.type
_entity.pdbx_description
1 polymer ?
#
loop_
_entity_poly.entity_id
_entity_poly.type
_entity_poly.pdbx_seq_one_letter_code
_entity_poly.pdbx_strand_id
1 'polypeptide(L)'
;MVFSLPYLKRQPLVHYGHAIRENALQHRRLFSYQTRAHPDARWYHLDLVKNHTNHHLLLAGREGSLRTFLKRAGPRLEIMENFIRGDIEKLIDAEIHDSLKSYSQAIRDEAKKSLEAKTQVMFLWVTLVLKELRRCFSVKDVRQTLQQVPHDLDREYHRLLLQLMIRTKGSLAKPSMSMKRARYLLWSVLACPEPMTENDLCYAYAMQANVNGTIEDDLITTDGIMDACGDLLRVTEGLYHIIHTSASEFLMRSKNKWEPEDTDISYFQVNLTEAQRSMSLACFTYIRSIDLGYPLTDGSASSLSSRYTFFSYVARYLPFHLAEGLQENDQVCLETSKFVRTHHLYALIGYLVATSQSSTQTDFLESMYYWGEIFAATWMQLDQAFNLELNR
;
A
#
# COMPACT_ATOMS: atom_id res chain seq x y z
N MET A 1 11.82 -26.86 9.46
CA MET A 1 12.53 -27.44 8.31
C MET A 1 12.48 -28.96 8.41
N VAL A 2 11.63 -29.66 7.65
CA VAL A 2 11.73 -31.09 7.24
C VAL A 2 10.73 -31.25 6.07
N PHE A 3 11.11 -31.98 5.02
CA PHE A 3 10.25 -32.32 3.87
C PHE A 3 9.60 -33.70 4.06
N SER A 4 8.45 -33.94 3.43
CA SER A 4 8.05 -35.31 3.03
C SER A 4 7.27 -35.29 1.71
N LEU A 5 7.74 -36.10 0.76
CA LEU A 5 7.23 -36.24 -0.61
C LEU A 5 7.00 -37.74 -0.84
N PRO A 6 5.82 -38.19 -1.33
CA PRO A 6 5.66 -39.57 -1.79
C PRO A 6 5.56 -39.69 -3.32
N TYR A 7 6.46 -40.50 -3.88
CA TYR A 7 6.30 -41.32 -5.09
C TYR A 7 6.01 -40.67 -6.46
N LEU A 8 7.10 -40.39 -7.21
CA LEU A 8 7.13 -40.55 -8.67
C LEU A 8 7.71 -41.93 -9.03
N LYS A 9 7.03 -42.69 -9.90
CA LYS A 9 7.56 -43.95 -10.46
C LYS A 9 8.60 -43.66 -11.56
N ARG A 10 9.63 -44.51 -11.62
CA ARG A 10 10.77 -44.40 -12.55
C ARG A 10 10.37 -44.62 -14.02
N GLN A 11 10.94 -43.81 -14.91
CA GLN A 11 11.43 -44.25 -16.23
C GLN A 11 12.84 -43.67 -16.47
N PRO A 12 13.72 -44.34 -17.25
CA PRO A 12 15.15 -43.99 -17.29
C PRO A 12 15.56 -43.04 -18.43
N LEU A 13 16.60 -42.27 -18.13
CA LEU A 13 17.60 -41.57 -18.97
C LEU A 13 17.58 -41.81 -20.50
N VAL A 14 17.85 -40.74 -21.28
CA VAL A 14 19.15 -40.50 -21.97
C VAL A 14 19.13 -39.17 -22.76
N HIS A 15 20.28 -38.46 -22.79
CA HIS A 15 20.64 -37.27 -23.60
C HIS A 15 19.70 -36.03 -23.66
N TYR A 16 20.13 -34.93 -23.02
CA TYR A 16 20.51 -33.66 -23.71
C TYR A 16 21.13 -32.67 -22.69
N GLY A 17 22.31 -33.01 -22.17
CA GLY A 17 23.01 -32.20 -21.18
C GLY A 17 23.88 -31.12 -21.82
N HIS A 18 23.30 -29.96 -22.18
CA HIS A 18 24.05 -28.70 -22.22
C HIS A 18 23.20 -27.39 -22.20
N ALA A 19 21.88 -27.46 -22.47
CA ALA A 19 21.02 -26.27 -22.58
C ALA A 19 20.37 -25.78 -21.26
N ILE A 20 20.60 -26.47 -20.13
CA ILE A 20 19.84 -26.24 -18.87
C ILE A 20 20.55 -25.26 -17.91
N ARG A 21 21.81 -24.86 -18.18
CA ARG A 21 22.58 -24.01 -17.25
C ARG A 21 22.28 -22.51 -17.30
N GLU A 22 21.73 -21.98 -18.39
CA GLU A 22 21.42 -20.54 -18.49
C GLU A 22 19.99 -20.21 -18.02
N ASN A 23 19.02 -21.12 -18.22
CA ASN A 23 17.62 -20.87 -17.87
C ASN A 23 17.30 -20.93 -16.36
N ALA A 24 18.21 -21.47 -15.54
CA ALA A 24 18.00 -21.64 -14.10
C ALA A 24 18.08 -20.33 -13.28
N LEU A 25 18.57 -19.24 -13.87
CA LEU A 25 18.76 -17.95 -13.20
C LEU A 25 17.59 -16.95 -13.35
N GLN A 26 16.63 -17.19 -14.26
CA GLN A 26 15.54 -16.24 -14.54
C GLN A 26 14.24 -16.45 -13.74
N HIS A 27 13.99 -17.65 -13.20
CA HIS A 27 12.67 -18.03 -12.64
C HIS A 27 12.66 -18.31 -11.12
N ARG A 28 13.13 -17.34 -10.32
CA ARG A 28 12.74 -17.20 -8.90
C ARG A 28 12.25 -15.78 -8.59
N ARG A 29 11.07 -15.44 -9.10
CA ARG A 29 10.30 -14.29 -8.61
C ARG A 29 9.27 -14.79 -7.60
N LEU A 30 9.55 -14.58 -6.31
CA LEU A 30 8.53 -14.64 -5.26
C LEU A 30 7.82 -13.28 -5.27
N PHE A 31 6.66 -13.20 -5.92
CA PHE A 31 5.86 -11.98 -5.90
C PHE A 31 5.07 -11.88 -4.59
N SER A 32 5.39 -10.89 -3.76
CA SER A 32 4.63 -10.57 -2.55
C SER A 32 3.51 -9.57 -2.88
N TYR A 33 2.33 -10.08 -3.26
CA TYR A 33 1.14 -9.26 -3.45
C TYR A 33 0.46 -8.95 -2.10
N GLN A 34 0.49 -7.67 -1.68
CA GLN A 34 -0.33 -7.16 -0.56
C GLN A 34 -1.62 -6.54 -1.10
N THR A 35 -2.58 -7.36 -1.53
CA THR A 35 -3.88 -6.87 -2.03
C THR A 35 -4.78 -6.39 -0.90
N ARG A 36 -5.26 -5.14 -0.97
CA ARG A 36 -6.44 -4.72 -0.19
C ARG A 36 -7.70 -5.41 -0.73
N ALA A 37 -8.61 -5.78 0.17
CA ALA A 37 -9.66 -6.74 -0.11
C ALA A 37 -10.92 -6.15 -0.79
N HIS A 38 -10.81 -5.64 -2.02
CA HIS A 38 -12.00 -5.33 -2.84
C HIS A 38 -12.89 -6.60 -2.98
N PRO A 39 -14.24 -6.49 -3.03
CA PRO A 39 -15.13 -7.63 -3.15
C PRO A 39 -14.85 -8.59 -4.32
N ASP A 40 -14.50 -8.07 -5.50
CA ASP A 40 -14.43 -8.87 -6.74
C ASP A 40 -13.03 -9.11 -7.31
N ALA A 41 -11.98 -8.42 -6.82
CA ALA A 41 -10.58 -8.86 -7.04
C ALA A 41 -10.36 -10.33 -6.61
N ARG A 42 -11.25 -10.81 -5.73
CA ARG A 42 -11.33 -12.19 -5.24
C ARG A 42 -11.57 -13.23 -6.34
N TRP A 43 -12.17 -12.86 -7.48
CA TRP A 43 -12.46 -13.79 -8.57
C TRP A 43 -11.28 -13.98 -9.54
N TYR A 44 -10.54 -12.93 -9.87
CA TYR A 44 -9.47 -12.98 -10.88
C TYR A 44 -8.30 -13.88 -10.47
N HIS A 45 -7.87 -13.84 -9.20
CA HIS A 45 -6.86 -14.77 -8.68
C HIS A 45 -7.31 -16.25 -8.73
N LEU A 46 -8.62 -16.52 -8.68
CA LEU A 46 -9.16 -17.88 -8.76
C LEU A 46 -9.19 -18.41 -10.19
N ASP A 47 -9.23 -17.55 -11.21
CA ASP A 47 -9.17 -17.97 -12.62
C ASP A 47 -7.72 -18.12 -13.12
N LEU A 48 -6.78 -17.33 -12.61
CA LEU A 48 -5.33 -17.56 -12.75
C LEU A 48 -4.93 -18.98 -12.34
N VAL A 49 -5.42 -19.46 -11.20
CA VAL A 49 -5.12 -20.80 -10.68
C VAL A 49 -5.80 -21.91 -11.48
N LYS A 50 -6.98 -21.66 -12.08
CA LYS A 50 -7.65 -22.63 -12.97
C LYS A 50 -6.94 -22.76 -14.32
N ASN A 51 -6.52 -21.64 -14.90
CA ASN A 51 -6.02 -21.58 -16.28
C ASN A 51 -4.54 -22.00 -16.39
N HIS A 52 -3.80 -22.06 -15.28
CA HIS A 52 -2.40 -22.47 -15.26
C HIS A 52 -2.10 -23.55 -14.21
N THR A 53 -2.37 -24.81 -14.56
CA THR A 53 -2.17 -26.01 -13.72
C THR A 53 -0.75 -26.21 -13.17
N ASN A 54 0.26 -25.54 -13.75
CA ASN A 54 1.67 -25.61 -13.33
C ASN A 54 2.11 -24.48 -12.39
N HIS A 55 1.21 -23.59 -11.95
CA HIS A 55 1.55 -22.47 -11.05
C HIS A 55 1.11 -22.74 -9.62
N HIS A 56 2.04 -22.55 -8.67
CA HIS A 56 1.77 -22.65 -7.24
C HIS A 56 1.69 -21.24 -6.63
N LEU A 57 0.49 -20.84 -6.19
CA LEU A 57 0.25 -19.54 -5.56
C LEU A 57 0.30 -19.68 -4.03
N LEU A 58 1.12 -18.84 -3.38
CA LEU A 58 1.13 -18.68 -1.93
C LEU A 58 0.43 -17.37 -1.58
N LEU A 59 -0.61 -17.43 -0.75
CA LEU A 59 -1.32 -16.26 -0.22
C LEU A 59 -1.02 -16.11 1.27
N ALA A 60 -0.67 -14.88 1.69
CA ALA A 60 -0.38 -14.54 3.08
C ALA A 60 -1.14 -13.27 3.48
N GLY A 61 -1.72 -13.26 4.68
CA GLY A 61 -2.56 -12.17 5.17
C GLY A 61 -3.33 -12.57 6.44
N ARG A 62 -4.09 -11.62 7.00
CA ARG A 62 -4.95 -11.90 8.16
C ARG A 62 -6.18 -12.71 7.75
N GLU A 63 -6.66 -13.57 8.64
CA GLU A 63 -7.79 -14.48 8.37
C GLU A 63 -9.02 -13.75 7.79
N GLY A 64 -9.35 -12.56 8.34
CA GLY A 64 -10.45 -11.70 7.87
C GLY A 64 -10.37 -11.35 6.38
N SER A 65 -9.17 -11.02 5.89
CA SER A 65 -8.91 -10.68 4.48
C SER A 65 -8.92 -11.90 3.56
N LEU A 66 -8.73 -13.11 4.12
CA LEU A 66 -8.62 -14.37 3.38
C LEU A 66 -9.87 -15.25 3.46
N ARG A 67 -10.91 -14.90 4.23
CA ARG A 67 -12.12 -15.75 4.48
C ARG A 67 -12.79 -16.32 3.22
N THR A 68 -12.64 -15.67 2.07
CA THR A 68 -13.23 -16.06 0.77
C THR A 68 -12.33 -16.97 -0.07
N PHE A 69 -11.00 -16.95 0.16
CA PHE A 69 -10.01 -17.88 -0.41
C PHE A 69 -9.80 -19.12 0.47
N LEU A 70 -10.05 -18.96 1.78
CA LEU A 70 -10.64 -20.00 2.62
C LEU A 70 -12.04 -20.39 2.04
N LYS A 71 -12.76 -21.31 2.68
CA LYS A 71 -13.83 -22.13 2.04
C LYS A 71 -13.28 -23.05 0.93
N ARG A 72 -12.68 -22.55 -0.16
CA ARG A 72 -11.99 -23.40 -1.17
C ARG A 72 -10.86 -24.20 -0.50
N ALA A 73 -10.69 -25.45 -0.94
CA ALA A 73 -9.91 -26.47 -0.24
C ALA A 73 -8.44 -26.54 -0.70
N GLY A 74 -7.71 -25.42 -0.60
CA GLY A 74 -6.26 -25.43 -0.69
C GLY A 74 -5.60 -25.88 0.63
N PRO A 75 -4.34 -26.36 0.61
CA PRO A 75 -3.57 -26.55 1.83
C PRO A 75 -3.37 -25.20 2.53
N ARG A 76 -3.63 -25.16 3.84
CA ARG A 76 -3.59 -23.94 4.66
C ARG A 76 -2.45 -24.05 5.67
N LEU A 77 -1.65 -23.00 5.77
CA LEU A 77 -0.66 -22.84 6.83
C LEU A 77 -1.07 -21.63 7.66
N GLU A 78 -1.59 -21.91 8.86
CA GLU A 78 -1.92 -20.89 9.85
C GLU A 78 -0.71 -20.68 10.75
N ILE A 79 -0.24 -19.44 10.87
CA ILE A 79 0.89 -19.11 11.73
C ILE A 79 0.37 -18.92 13.16
N MET A 80 0.14 -20.04 13.84
CA MET A 80 -0.41 -20.09 15.19
C MET A 80 0.66 -19.77 16.26
N GLU A 81 0.24 -19.21 17.39
CA GLU A 81 1.10 -18.63 18.44
C GLU A 81 2.26 -19.56 18.86
N ASN A 82 1.95 -20.84 19.04
CA ASN A 82 2.88 -21.89 19.48
C ASN A 82 4.05 -22.13 18.51
N PHE A 83 3.92 -21.79 17.23
CA PHE A 83 5.00 -21.91 16.25
C PHE A 83 5.94 -20.70 16.25
N ILE A 84 5.45 -19.53 16.63
CA ILE A 84 6.18 -18.26 16.56
C ILE A 84 7.02 -18.02 17.82
N ARG A 85 6.51 -18.45 18.99
CA ARG A 85 7.11 -18.20 20.32
C ARG A 85 8.63 -18.51 20.38
N GLY A 86 9.04 -19.68 19.91
CA GLY A 86 10.46 -20.08 19.93
C GLY A 86 11.37 -19.33 18.95
N ASP A 87 10.83 -18.69 17.91
CA ASP A 87 11.62 -17.83 17.01
C ASP A 87 11.69 -16.39 17.54
N ILE A 88 10.67 -15.95 18.27
CA ILE A 88 10.70 -14.71 19.07
C ILE A 88 11.72 -14.81 20.21
N GLU A 89 11.78 -15.93 20.93
CA GLU A 89 12.79 -16.17 21.98
C GLU A 89 14.22 -16.06 21.42
N LYS A 90 14.48 -16.64 20.24
CA LYS A 90 15.77 -16.49 19.52
C LYS A 90 16.07 -15.06 19.10
N LEU A 91 15.05 -14.29 18.67
CA LEU A 91 15.22 -12.87 18.31
C LEU A 91 15.60 -12.05 19.56
N ILE A 92 14.93 -12.29 20.69
CA ILE A 92 15.27 -11.67 21.97
C ILE A 92 16.72 -12.03 22.32
N ASP A 93 17.09 -13.31 22.27
CA ASP A 93 18.46 -13.75 22.59
C ASP A 93 19.55 -13.15 21.69
N ALA A 94 19.26 -13.02 20.39
CA ALA A 94 20.19 -12.40 19.43
C ALA A 94 20.40 -10.90 19.68
N GLU A 95 19.34 -10.16 20.01
CA GLU A 95 19.38 -8.69 20.08
C GLU A 95 19.45 -8.09 21.49
N ILE A 96 19.13 -8.83 22.57
CA ILE A 96 19.15 -8.33 23.95
C ILE A 96 20.56 -7.92 24.39
N HIS A 97 21.58 -8.69 23.97
CA HIS A 97 22.98 -8.44 24.30
C HIS A 97 23.41 -7.05 23.82
N ASP A 98 23.16 -6.75 22.55
CA ASP A 98 23.59 -5.51 21.91
C ASP A 98 22.73 -4.33 22.35
N SER A 99 21.44 -4.58 22.60
CA SER A 99 20.49 -3.54 23.04
C SER A 99 20.77 -3.05 24.45
N LEU A 100 21.35 -3.90 25.31
CA LEU A 100 21.72 -3.57 26.69
C LEU A 100 23.23 -3.80 26.96
N LYS A 101 24.08 -3.57 25.95
CA LYS A 101 25.53 -3.84 26.01
C LYS A 101 26.27 -3.15 27.16
N SER A 102 25.79 -2.00 27.62
CA SER A 102 26.38 -1.24 28.73
C SER A 102 25.90 -1.68 30.12
N TYR A 103 24.95 -2.61 30.20
CA TYR A 103 24.34 -3.09 31.43
C TYR A 103 24.85 -4.48 31.83
N SER A 104 24.76 -4.80 33.13
CA SER A 104 25.17 -6.08 33.69
C SER A 104 24.25 -7.23 33.26
N GLN A 105 24.77 -8.47 33.30
CA GLN A 105 24.03 -9.66 32.90
C GLN A 105 22.68 -9.79 33.64
N ALA A 106 22.64 -9.49 34.95
CA ALA A 106 21.40 -9.55 35.73
C ALA A 106 20.28 -8.63 35.19
N ILE A 107 20.61 -7.45 34.66
CA ILE A 107 19.64 -6.54 34.04
C ILE A 107 19.22 -7.03 32.65
N ARG A 108 20.11 -7.68 31.91
CA ARG A 108 19.78 -8.32 30.63
C ARG A 108 18.86 -9.53 30.83
N ASP A 109 19.11 -10.34 31.85
CA ASP A 109 18.26 -11.49 32.22
C ASP A 109 16.89 -11.02 32.72
N GLU A 110 16.83 -9.92 33.48
CA GLU A 110 15.58 -9.26 33.89
C GLU A 110 14.79 -8.79 32.67
N ALA A 111 15.45 -8.10 31.73
CA ALA A 111 14.86 -7.61 30.50
C ALA A 111 14.38 -8.73 29.57
N LYS A 112 15.20 -9.78 29.37
CA LYS A 112 14.85 -10.98 28.61
C LYS A 112 13.59 -11.64 29.17
N LYS A 113 13.56 -11.95 30.47
CA LYS A 113 12.38 -12.54 31.11
C LYS A 113 11.13 -11.66 31.00
N SER A 114 11.30 -10.35 31.10
CA SER A 114 10.19 -9.40 30.95
C SER A 114 9.64 -9.40 29.52
N LEU A 115 10.52 -9.45 28.50
CA LEU A 115 10.13 -9.60 27.10
C LEU A 115 9.42 -10.93 26.86
N GLU A 116 10.01 -12.06 27.23
CA GLU A 116 9.45 -13.41 27.04
C GLU A 116 8.05 -13.54 27.67
N ALA A 117 7.86 -12.97 28.87
CA ALA A 117 6.59 -12.98 29.58
C ALA A 117 5.53 -12.03 28.99
N LYS A 118 5.95 -10.89 28.43
CA LYS A 118 5.03 -9.87 27.88
C LYS A 118 4.75 -9.98 26.39
N THR A 119 5.55 -10.75 25.65
CA THR A 119 5.41 -10.82 24.20
C THR A 119 4.07 -11.47 23.83
N GLN A 120 3.12 -10.66 23.36
CA GLN A 120 1.87 -11.09 22.73
C GLN A 120 2.09 -11.69 21.32
N VAL A 121 3.24 -12.36 21.14
CA VAL A 121 3.66 -13.06 19.93
C VAL A 121 3.62 -12.19 18.67
N MET A 122 4.26 -11.01 18.78
CA MET A 122 4.50 -10.09 17.68
C MET A 122 5.99 -9.75 17.58
N PHE A 123 6.66 -10.15 16.49
CA PHE A 123 8.06 -9.78 16.23
C PHE A 123 8.28 -8.27 16.25
N LEU A 124 7.38 -7.50 15.61
CA LEU A 124 7.43 -6.04 15.57
C LEU A 124 7.47 -5.42 16.98
N TRP A 125 6.68 -5.96 17.92
CA TRP A 125 6.68 -5.49 19.30
C TRP A 125 8.05 -5.67 19.94
N VAL A 126 8.63 -6.86 19.85
CA VAL A 126 9.97 -7.18 20.38
C VAL A 126 11.03 -6.24 19.79
N THR A 127 11.04 -6.06 18.47
CA THR A 127 11.98 -5.15 17.79
C THR A 127 11.83 -3.69 18.26
N LEU A 128 10.60 -3.21 18.49
CA LEU A 128 10.36 -1.88 19.05
C LEU A 128 10.87 -1.77 20.50
N VAL A 129 10.62 -2.76 21.35
CA VAL A 129 11.13 -2.76 22.74
C VAL A 129 12.66 -2.69 22.74
N LEU A 130 13.32 -3.51 21.92
CA LEU A 130 14.78 -3.55 21.80
C LEU A 130 15.35 -2.23 21.27
N LYS A 131 14.67 -1.56 20.32
CA LYS A 131 15.03 -0.22 19.80
C LYS A 131 14.96 0.85 20.90
N GLU A 132 13.98 0.80 21.80
CA GLU A 132 13.89 1.75 22.93
C GLU A 132 14.86 1.40 24.08
N LEU A 133 15.13 0.11 24.35
CA LEU A 133 16.14 -0.29 25.35
C LEU A 133 17.54 0.23 25.01
N ARG A 134 17.88 0.35 23.72
CA ARG A 134 19.13 1.01 23.24
C ARG A 134 19.26 2.48 23.60
N ARG A 135 18.16 3.13 24.00
CA ARG A 135 18.06 4.56 24.34
C ARG A 135 17.98 4.81 25.85
N CYS A 136 17.98 3.76 26.67
CA CYS A 136 18.05 3.89 28.13
C CYS A 136 19.46 4.31 28.58
N PHE A 137 19.55 5.19 29.59
CA PHE A 137 20.83 5.66 30.15
C PHE A 137 21.03 5.26 31.62
N SER A 138 19.98 4.76 32.30
CA SER A 138 20.04 4.22 33.65
C SER A 138 19.26 2.90 33.79
N VAL A 139 19.48 2.16 34.88
CA VAL A 139 18.71 0.93 35.19
C VAL A 139 17.24 1.26 35.49
N LYS A 140 16.96 2.46 36.02
CA LYS A 140 15.59 2.95 36.21
C LYS A 140 14.90 3.11 34.86
N ASP A 141 15.58 3.68 33.87
CA ASP A 141 15.03 3.83 32.52
C ASP A 141 14.79 2.48 31.87
N VAL A 142 15.69 1.50 32.03
CA VAL A 142 15.47 0.13 31.51
C VAL A 142 14.20 -0.48 32.10
N ARG A 143 14.02 -0.44 33.43
CA ARG A 143 12.81 -0.96 34.09
C ARG A 143 11.56 -0.19 33.72
N GLN A 144 11.66 1.13 33.62
CA GLN A 144 10.56 1.99 33.20
C GLN A 144 10.17 1.72 31.74
N THR A 145 11.14 1.58 30.83
CA THR A 145 10.93 1.14 29.44
C THR A 145 10.26 -0.22 29.41
N LEU A 146 10.76 -1.24 30.14
CA LEU A 146 10.09 -2.55 30.21
C LEU A 146 8.65 -2.50 30.79
N GLN A 147 8.29 -1.44 31.53
CA GLN A 147 6.94 -1.23 32.06
C GLN A 147 6.04 -0.36 31.16
N GLN A 148 6.62 0.65 30.50
CA GLN A 148 5.92 1.67 29.70
C GLN A 148 5.89 1.34 28.21
N VAL A 149 6.83 0.52 27.73
CA VAL A 149 6.82 0.01 26.36
C VAL A 149 5.47 -0.64 26.13
N PRO A 150 4.75 -0.22 25.08
CA PRO A 150 3.32 -0.41 25.07
C PRO A 150 2.93 -1.88 25.09
N HIS A 151 1.89 -2.26 25.82
CA HIS A 151 1.16 -3.50 25.50
C HIS A 151 0.43 -3.43 24.16
N ASP A 152 0.50 -2.30 23.46
CA ASP A 152 -0.35 -1.93 22.34
C ASP A 152 0.42 -1.08 21.32
N LEU A 153 0.50 -1.55 20.07
CA LEU A 153 1.21 -0.86 19.00
C LEU A 153 0.66 0.56 18.75
N ASP A 154 -0.61 0.80 19.11
CA ASP A 154 -1.29 2.09 19.02
C ASP A 154 -0.53 3.21 19.76
N ARG A 155 0.06 2.95 20.94
CA ARG A 155 0.84 3.97 21.67
C ARG A 155 2.18 4.30 20.99
N GLU A 156 2.77 3.35 20.27
CA GLU A 156 3.99 3.62 19.50
C GLU A 156 3.67 4.45 18.25
N TYR A 157 2.58 4.15 17.55
CA TYR A 157 2.11 5.00 16.45
C TYR A 157 1.72 6.39 16.94
N HIS A 158 1.07 6.48 18.11
CA HIS A 158 0.84 7.75 18.78
C HIS A 158 2.15 8.52 19.00
N ARG A 159 3.17 7.88 19.59
CA ARG A 159 4.49 8.49 19.84
C ARG A 159 5.14 9.02 18.56
N LEU A 160 5.10 8.24 17.48
CA LEU A 160 5.65 8.63 16.17
C LEU A 160 4.90 9.82 15.56
N LEU A 161 3.57 9.83 15.62
CA LEU A 161 2.74 10.93 15.13
C LEU A 161 2.87 12.19 15.97
N LEU A 162 3.06 12.07 17.28
CA LEU A 162 3.31 13.20 18.17
C LEU A 162 4.67 13.84 17.87
N GLN A 163 5.71 13.03 17.63
CA GLN A 163 7.02 13.52 17.16
C GLN A 163 6.92 14.21 15.81
N LEU A 164 6.11 13.68 14.89
CA LEU A 164 5.81 14.32 13.61
C LEU A 164 5.10 15.68 13.78
N MET A 165 4.09 15.77 14.65
CA MET A 165 3.41 17.03 14.97
C MET A 165 4.40 18.08 15.51
N ILE A 166 5.22 17.71 16.49
CA ILE A 166 6.20 18.61 17.12
C ILE A 166 7.22 19.12 16.09
N ARG A 167 7.79 18.24 15.26
CA ARG A 167 8.78 18.61 14.23
C ARG A 167 8.18 19.53 13.17
N THR A 168 6.92 19.31 12.78
CA THR A 168 6.26 20.07 11.71
C THR A 168 5.74 21.44 12.17
N LYS A 169 5.78 21.77 13.47
CA LYS A 169 5.53 23.11 14.05
C LYS A 169 4.20 23.76 13.65
N GLY A 170 3.17 22.97 13.40
CA GLY A 170 1.79 23.47 13.21
C GLY A 170 0.86 23.00 14.33
N SER A 171 -0.43 23.25 14.16
CA SER A 171 -1.48 22.77 15.07
C SER A 171 -2.74 22.37 14.29
N LEU A 172 -3.69 21.69 14.95
CA LEU A 172 -5.00 21.36 14.37
C LEU A 172 -5.72 22.59 13.79
N ALA A 173 -5.68 23.72 14.50
CA ALA A 173 -6.32 24.96 14.08
C ALA A 173 -5.56 25.70 12.97
N LYS A 174 -4.24 25.52 12.88
CA LYS A 174 -3.40 26.10 11.82
C LYS A 174 -2.32 25.11 11.37
N PRO A 175 -2.66 24.17 10.49
CA PRO A 175 -1.71 23.16 10.01
C PRO A 175 -0.60 23.80 9.17
N SER A 176 0.66 23.44 9.47
CA SER A 176 1.81 23.90 8.70
C SER A 176 1.87 23.24 7.31
N MET A 177 2.71 23.77 6.41
CA MET A 177 2.91 23.15 5.10
C MET A 177 3.48 21.72 5.22
N SER A 178 4.37 21.48 6.18
CA SER A 178 4.92 20.14 6.44
C SER A 178 3.85 19.17 7.01
N MET A 179 2.94 19.64 7.87
CA MET A 179 1.79 18.82 8.29
C MET A 179 0.90 18.43 7.12
N LYS A 180 0.54 19.41 6.26
CA LYS A 180 -0.27 19.16 5.06
C LYS A 180 0.40 18.15 4.12
N ARG A 181 1.71 18.31 3.89
CA ARG A 181 2.53 17.39 3.08
C ARG A 181 2.49 15.97 3.63
N ALA A 182 2.76 15.80 4.92
CA ALA A 182 2.68 14.50 5.58
C ALA A 182 1.29 13.85 5.41
N ARG A 183 0.22 14.63 5.59
CA ARG A 183 -1.15 14.14 5.41
C ARG A 183 -1.45 13.72 3.97
N TYR A 184 -1.11 14.52 2.97
CA TYR A 184 -1.34 14.18 1.55
C TYR A 184 -0.53 12.96 1.10
N LEU A 185 0.71 12.80 1.57
CA LEU A 185 1.52 11.62 1.29
C LEU A 185 0.97 10.36 1.97
N LEU A 186 0.55 10.46 3.24
CA LEU A 186 -0.15 9.38 3.93
C LEU A 186 -1.46 9.02 3.20
N TRP A 187 -2.23 10.01 2.74
CA TRP A 187 -3.43 9.79 1.93
C TRP A 187 -3.13 9.06 0.62
N SER A 188 -2.11 9.46 -0.14
CA SER A 188 -1.72 8.76 -1.37
C SER A 188 -1.36 7.29 -1.12
N VAL A 189 -0.43 7.03 -0.19
CA VAL A 189 0.03 5.67 0.13
C VAL A 189 -1.07 4.80 0.76
N LEU A 190 -2.02 5.40 1.48
CA LEU A 190 -3.15 4.69 2.10
C LEU A 190 -4.42 4.64 1.24
N ALA A 191 -4.53 5.39 0.14
CA ALA A 191 -5.62 5.26 -0.82
C ALA A 191 -5.28 4.26 -1.93
N CYS A 192 -4.02 4.22 -2.37
CA CYS A 192 -3.56 3.30 -3.41
C CYS A 192 -3.71 1.82 -3.00
N PRO A 193 -4.14 0.91 -3.90
CA PRO A 193 -4.23 -0.52 -3.59
C PRO A 193 -2.86 -1.21 -3.62
N GLU A 194 -1.89 -0.62 -4.32
CA GLU A 194 -0.52 -1.11 -4.48
C GLU A 194 0.51 -0.06 -4.01
N PRO A 195 1.76 -0.46 -3.69
CA PRO A 195 2.82 0.47 -3.32
C PRO A 195 3.17 1.44 -4.46
N MET A 196 3.46 2.71 -4.12
CA MET A 196 3.71 3.77 -5.10
C MET A 196 5.21 3.94 -5.38
N THR A 197 5.59 4.28 -6.63
CA THR A 197 6.97 4.71 -6.91
C THR A 197 7.23 6.11 -6.33
N GLU A 198 8.50 6.51 -6.24
CA GLU A 198 8.88 7.88 -5.86
C GLU A 198 8.18 8.93 -6.75
N ASN A 199 8.24 8.74 -8.07
CA ASN A 199 7.62 9.65 -9.03
C ASN A 199 6.10 9.74 -8.82
N ASP A 200 5.42 8.60 -8.71
CA ASP A 200 3.96 8.58 -8.52
C ASP A 200 3.57 9.33 -7.25
N LEU A 201 4.36 9.18 -6.17
CA LEU A 201 4.11 9.82 -4.89
C LEU A 201 4.42 11.32 -4.92
N CYS A 202 5.48 11.74 -5.62
CA CYS A 202 5.80 13.16 -5.85
C CYS A 202 4.71 13.87 -6.66
N TYR A 203 4.28 13.29 -7.78
CA TYR A 203 3.21 13.86 -8.60
C TYR A 203 1.86 13.81 -7.87
N ALA A 204 1.52 12.71 -7.18
CA ALA A 204 0.31 12.64 -6.37
C ALA A 204 0.30 13.72 -5.27
N TYR A 205 1.43 14.00 -4.61
CA TYR A 205 1.52 15.13 -3.68
C TYR A 205 1.30 16.47 -4.40
N ALA A 206 2.05 16.73 -5.47
CA ALA A 206 1.99 17.99 -6.20
C ALA A 206 0.55 18.29 -6.68
N MET A 207 -0.11 17.30 -7.28
CA MET A 207 -1.50 17.42 -7.76
C MET A 207 -2.55 17.60 -6.65
N GLN A 208 -2.27 17.18 -5.41
CA GLN A 208 -3.14 17.44 -4.25
C GLN A 208 -2.85 18.77 -3.55
N ALA A 209 -1.61 19.26 -3.65
CA ALA A 209 -1.16 20.51 -3.05
C ALA A 209 -1.43 21.73 -3.94
N ASN A 210 -1.41 21.53 -5.26
CA ASN A 210 -1.58 22.59 -6.24
C ASN A 210 -2.98 23.22 -6.18
N VAL A 211 -3.01 24.53 -5.98
CA VAL A 211 -4.26 25.32 -5.97
C VAL A 211 -4.38 26.21 -7.22
N ASN A 212 -3.26 26.77 -7.69
CA ASN A 212 -3.20 27.70 -8.85
C ASN A 212 -1.78 27.75 -9.49
N GLY A 213 -0.90 26.77 -9.22
CA GLY A 213 0.53 26.82 -9.59
C GLY A 213 0.87 25.97 -10.82
N THR A 214 2.15 25.91 -11.22
CA THR A 214 2.62 24.81 -12.10
C THR A 214 2.79 23.54 -11.26
N ILE A 215 2.77 22.36 -11.89
CA ILE A 215 2.95 21.09 -11.16
C ILE A 215 4.40 21.01 -10.66
N GLU A 216 5.32 21.53 -11.47
CA GLU A 216 6.76 21.60 -11.27
C GLU A 216 7.14 22.38 -10.00
N ASP A 217 6.39 23.45 -9.67
CA ASP A 217 6.59 24.24 -8.44
C ASP A 217 6.22 23.46 -7.16
N ASP A 218 5.28 22.52 -7.26
CA ASP A 218 4.75 21.74 -6.13
C ASP A 218 5.42 20.35 -5.98
N LEU A 219 6.30 19.95 -6.92
CA LEU A 219 7.07 18.71 -6.83
C LEU A 219 8.03 18.73 -5.62
N ILE A 220 8.21 17.55 -5.00
CA ILE A 220 9.10 17.37 -3.86
C ILE A 220 10.21 16.37 -4.17
N THR A 221 11.29 16.43 -3.40
CA THR A 221 12.39 15.47 -3.46
C THR A 221 12.09 14.20 -2.65
N THR A 222 12.88 13.16 -2.87
CA THR A 222 12.98 11.96 -2.02
C THR A 222 13.05 12.30 -0.53
N ASP A 223 13.95 13.23 -0.17
CA ASP A 223 14.11 13.73 1.19
C ASP A 223 12.86 14.48 1.68
N GLY A 224 12.14 15.17 0.79
CA GLY A 224 10.87 15.82 1.07
C GLY A 224 9.73 14.85 1.39
N ILE A 225 9.73 13.64 0.82
CA ILE A 225 8.82 12.55 1.19
C ILE A 225 9.21 11.97 2.56
N MET A 226 10.50 11.60 2.71
CA MET A 226 10.99 10.92 3.90
C MET A 226 10.97 11.82 5.14
N ASP A 227 11.29 13.11 5.01
CA ASP A 227 11.10 14.08 6.10
C ASP A 227 9.61 14.20 6.43
N ALA A 228 8.73 14.36 5.43
CA ALA A 228 7.31 14.60 5.71
C ALA A 228 6.64 13.47 6.52
N CYS A 229 6.88 12.20 6.22
CA CYS A 229 6.23 11.10 6.93
C CYS A 229 7.10 10.44 8.03
N GLY A 230 8.42 10.62 8.01
CA GLY A 230 9.34 10.02 8.99
C GLY A 230 9.26 8.49 9.05
N ASP A 231 9.43 7.93 10.26
CA ASP A 231 9.38 6.48 10.55
C ASP A 231 8.04 5.79 10.20
N LEU A 232 7.04 6.49 9.66
CA LEU A 232 5.77 5.89 9.21
C LEU A 232 5.85 5.30 7.80
N LEU A 233 6.81 5.75 6.97
CA LEU A 233 7.05 5.19 5.64
C LEU A 233 8.30 4.30 5.62
N ARG A 234 8.26 3.30 4.73
CA ARG A 234 9.38 2.44 4.39
C ARG A 234 9.50 2.35 2.87
N VAL A 235 10.73 2.39 2.37
CA VAL A 235 11.05 2.09 0.97
C VAL A 235 11.51 0.64 0.84
N THR A 236 10.98 -0.08 -0.16
CA THR A 236 11.44 -1.42 -0.55
C THR A 236 11.49 -1.48 -2.08
N GLU A 237 12.65 -1.79 -2.66
CA GLU A 237 12.84 -1.88 -4.13
C GLU A 237 12.40 -0.61 -4.91
N GLY A 238 12.52 0.58 -4.29
CA GLY A 238 12.10 1.87 -4.87
C GLY A 238 10.59 2.18 -4.73
N LEU A 239 9.83 1.31 -4.08
CA LEU A 239 8.42 1.49 -3.78
C LEU A 239 8.22 1.97 -2.34
N TYR A 240 7.24 2.86 -2.14
CA TYR A 240 6.89 3.46 -0.86
C TYR A 240 5.67 2.76 -0.25
N HIS A 241 5.82 2.36 1.01
CA HIS A 241 4.82 1.65 1.80
C HIS A 241 4.70 2.28 3.19
N ILE A 242 3.58 2.05 3.85
CA ILE A 242 3.49 2.23 5.32
C ILE A 242 4.39 1.19 6.00
N ILE A 243 5.08 1.57 7.08
CA ILE A 243 6.05 0.73 7.80
C ILE A 243 5.50 -0.65 8.22
N HIS A 244 4.21 -0.75 8.55
CA HIS A 244 3.53 -2.01 8.84
C HIS A 244 2.00 -1.92 8.66
N THR A 245 1.34 -3.06 8.41
CA THR A 245 -0.13 -3.13 8.25
C THR A 245 -0.90 -2.56 9.45
N SER A 246 -0.44 -2.81 10.68
CA SER A 246 -1.08 -2.24 11.88
C SER A 246 -0.95 -0.72 11.99
N ALA A 247 0.08 -0.10 11.41
CA ALA A 247 0.17 1.35 11.33
C ALA A 247 -0.89 1.90 10.34
N SER A 248 -1.17 1.16 9.26
CA SER A 248 -2.28 1.48 8.35
C SER A 248 -3.63 1.36 9.05
N GLU A 249 -3.82 0.31 9.85
CA GLU A 249 -5.04 0.11 10.65
C GLU A 249 -5.21 1.21 11.70
N PHE A 250 -4.14 1.63 12.38
CA PHE A 250 -4.14 2.75 13.32
C PHE A 250 -4.55 4.07 12.64
N LEU A 251 -3.91 4.40 11.53
CA LEU A 251 -4.18 5.64 10.79
C LEU A 251 -5.60 5.70 10.21
N MET A 252 -6.16 4.56 9.80
CA MET A 252 -7.49 4.46 9.19
C MET A 252 -8.62 4.08 10.17
N ARG A 253 -8.34 3.88 11.48
CA ARG A 253 -9.39 3.54 12.44
C ARG A 253 -10.41 4.68 12.55
N SER A 254 -11.70 4.33 12.59
CA SER A 254 -12.83 5.26 12.72
C SER A 254 -12.65 6.25 13.88
N LYS A 255 -13.15 7.48 13.72
CA LYS A 255 -13.02 8.58 14.71
C LYS A 255 -13.46 8.20 16.12
N ASN A 256 -14.43 7.30 16.28
CA ASN A 256 -14.88 6.80 17.58
C ASN A 256 -13.92 5.81 18.29
N LYS A 257 -12.79 5.46 17.66
CA LYS A 257 -11.71 4.64 18.22
C LYS A 257 -10.43 5.44 18.51
N TRP A 258 -10.50 6.78 18.39
CA TRP A 258 -9.41 7.66 18.80
C TRP A 258 -9.67 8.10 20.24
N GLU A 259 -8.71 7.88 21.12
CA GLU A 259 -8.84 8.20 22.53
C GLU A 259 -8.64 9.71 22.76
N PRO A 260 -9.06 10.28 23.91
CA PRO A 260 -8.83 11.70 24.21
C PRO A 260 -7.35 12.10 24.14
N GLU A 261 -6.44 11.18 24.46
CA GLU A 261 -4.99 11.35 24.33
C GLU A 261 -4.57 11.58 22.87
N ASP A 262 -5.25 10.98 21.90
CA ASP A 262 -4.93 11.08 20.47
C ASP A 262 -5.42 12.38 19.80
N THR A 263 -6.03 13.30 20.56
CA THR A 263 -6.60 14.55 20.02
C THR A 263 -5.59 15.32 19.18
N ASP A 264 -4.37 15.51 19.69
CA ASP A 264 -3.30 16.27 19.04
C ASP A 264 -2.88 15.68 17.69
N ILE A 265 -2.79 14.35 17.61
CA ILE A 265 -2.34 13.63 16.41
C ILE A 265 -3.47 13.31 15.42
N SER A 266 -4.73 13.57 15.77
CA SER A 266 -5.91 13.32 14.93
C SER A 266 -5.87 13.98 13.55
N TYR A 267 -5.04 15.01 13.36
CA TYR A 267 -4.79 15.63 12.05
C TYR A 267 -4.30 14.63 10.98
N PHE A 268 -3.56 13.61 11.42
CA PHE A 268 -2.97 12.59 10.55
C PHE A 268 -3.86 11.36 10.38
N GLN A 269 -5.06 11.34 10.98
CA GLN A 269 -6.05 10.32 10.68
C GLN A 269 -6.37 10.32 9.18
N VAL A 270 -6.42 9.14 8.60
CA VAL A 270 -6.77 8.94 7.19
C VAL A 270 -8.19 8.41 7.11
N ASN A 271 -9.13 9.31 6.86
CA ASN A 271 -10.43 8.92 6.33
C ASN A 271 -10.19 8.43 4.88
N LEU A 272 -10.45 7.14 4.63
CA LEU A 272 -10.16 6.53 3.33
C LEU A 272 -10.95 7.20 2.21
N THR A 273 -12.23 7.53 2.42
CA THR A 273 -13.11 8.19 1.45
C THR A 273 -12.61 9.59 1.07
N GLU A 274 -12.12 10.38 2.05
CA GLU A 274 -11.47 11.67 1.81
C GLU A 274 -10.16 11.49 1.01
N ALA A 275 -9.36 10.47 1.33
CA ALA A 275 -8.12 10.16 0.62
C ALA A 275 -8.37 9.68 -0.83
N GLN A 276 -9.34 8.78 -1.07
CA GLN A 276 -9.75 8.35 -2.41
C GLN A 276 -10.24 9.53 -3.25
N ARG A 277 -11.04 10.44 -2.66
CA ARG A 277 -11.50 11.68 -3.31
C ARG A 277 -10.35 12.62 -3.66
N SER A 278 -9.37 12.75 -2.77
CA SER A 278 -8.16 13.55 -3.01
C SER A 278 -7.34 12.99 -4.18
N MET A 279 -7.19 11.66 -4.22
CA MET A 279 -6.45 10.97 -5.28
C MET A 279 -7.18 10.96 -6.63
N SER A 280 -8.51 10.79 -6.67
CA SER A 280 -9.27 10.91 -7.92
C SER A 280 -9.22 12.32 -8.50
N LEU A 281 -9.34 13.36 -7.66
CA LEU A 281 -9.20 14.75 -8.08
C LEU A 281 -7.77 15.08 -8.58
N ALA A 282 -6.75 14.56 -7.92
CA ALA A 282 -5.36 14.69 -8.35
C ALA A 282 -5.12 14.06 -9.73
N CYS A 283 -5.59 12.82 -9.91
CA CYS A 283 -5.51 12.09 -11.18
C CYS A 283 -6.30 12.80 -12.31
N PHE A 284 -7.49 13.31 -12.02
CA PHE A 284 -8.32 14.05 -12.98
C PHE A 284 -7.68 15.37 -13.41
N THR A 285 -7.17 16.15 -12.46
CA THR A 285 -6.49 17.42 -12.75
C THR A 285 -5.24 17.19 -13.59
N TYR A 286 -4.50 16.10 -13.36
CA TYR A 286 -3.33 15.72 -14.15
C TYR A 286 -3.70 15.33 -15.58
N ILE A 287 -4.75 14.51 -15.78
CA ILE A 287 -5.23 14.19 -17.14
C ILE A 287 -5.61 15.45 -17.92
N ARG A 288 -6.15 16.47 -17.24
CA ARG A 288 -6.58 17.73 -17.87
C ARG A 288 -5.45 18.72 -18.13
N SER A 289 -4.24 18.49 -17.60
CA SER A 289 -3.07 19.33 -17.86
C SER A 289 -2.18 18.80 -18.98
N ILE A 290 -2.39 17.56 -19.45
CA ILE A 290 -1.60 16.91 -20.49
C ILE A 290 -2.36 16.80 -21.82
N ASP A 291 -1.64 16.97 -22.92
CA ASP A 291 -2.19 16.68 -24.26
C ASP A 291 -2.02 15.18 -24.58
N LEU A 292 -3.14 14.46 -24.51
CA LEU A 292 -3.20 13.05 -24.87
C LEU A 292 -3.13 12.81 -26.39
N GLY A 293 -3.29 13.85 -27.22
CA GLY A 293 -3.25 13.74 -28.68
C GLY A 293 -4.42 12.93 -29.24
N TYR A 294 -5.65 13.34 -28.93
CA TYR A 294 -6.88 12.67 -29.41
C TYR A 294 -7.28 13.16 -30.83
N PRO A 295 -7.69 12.26 -31.75
CA PRO A 295 -7.73 10.80 -31.62
C PRO A 295 -6.32 10.19 -31.59
N LEU A 296 -6.13 9.20 -30.71
CA LEU A 296 -4.87 8.48 -30.59
C LEU A 296 -4.57 7.77 -31.92
N THR A 297 -3.37 7.99 -32.44
CA THR A 297 -2.86 7.31 -33.64
C THR A 297 -1.99 6.13 -33.23
N ASP A 298 -1.93 5.09 -34.08
CA ASP A 298 -1.16 3.89 -33.79
C ASP A 298 0.32 4.23 -33.54
N GLY A 299 0.78 3.96 -32.31
CA GLY A 299 2.12 4.30 -31.83
C GLY A 299 2.22 5.59 -30.98
N SER A 300 1.23 6.49 -30.98
CA SER A 300 1.25 7.65 -30.06
C SER A 300 0.97 7.19 -28.62
N ALA A 301 0.03 6.27 -28.44
CA ALA A 301 -0.38 5.71 -27.15
C ALA A 301 0.80 5.13 -26.35
N SER A 302 1.65 4.31 -26.96
CA SER A 302 2.83 3.73 -26.31
C SER A 302 3.89 4.76 -25.90
N SER A 303 3.88 5.96 -26.49
CA SER A 303 4.77 7.06 -26.09
C SER A 303 4.29 7.85 -24.87
N LEU A 304 3.01 7.78 -24.50
CA LEU A 304 2.43 8.61 -23.43
C LEU A 304 3.07 8.31 -22.07
N SER A 305 3.24 7.04 -21.72
CA SER A 305 3.90 6.61 -20.47
C SER A 305 5.38 7.03 -20.37
N SER A 306 6.05 7.27 -21.50
CA SER A 306 7.43 7.80 -21.51
C SER A 306 7.49 9.33 -21.56
N ARG A 307 6.42 9.98 -22.04
CA ARG A 307 6.29 11.44 -22.15
C ARG A 307 5.81 12.08 -20.85
N TYR A 308 4.92 11.39 -20.13
CA TYR A 308 4.17 11.93 -18.99
C TYR A 308 4.36 11.03 -17.77
N THR A 309 5.26 11.42 -16.86
CA THR A 309 5.74 10.59 -15.75
C THR A 309 4.64 9.94 -14.90
N PHE A 310 3.59 10.69 -14.55
CA PHE A 310 2.49 10.20 -13.72
C PHE A 310 1.34 9.55 -14.52
N PHE A 311 1.39 9.57 -15.86
CA PHE A 311 0.30 9.06 -16.70
C PHE A 311 0.06 7.55 -16.51
N SER A 312 1.14 6.77 -16.34
CA SER A 312 1.03 5.32 -16.11
C SER A 312 0.26 4.99 -14.83
N TYR A 313 0.51 5.73 -13.74
CA TYR A 313 -0.26 5.62 -12.50
C TYR A 313 -1.72 6.01 -12.73
N VAL A 314 -1.95 7.17 -13.34
CA VAL A 314 -3.29 7.73 -13.54
C VAL A 314 -4.14 6.81 -14.42
N ALA A 315 -3.59 6.26 -15.51
CA ALA A 315 -4.30 5.32 -16.38
C ALA A 315 -4.64 3.99 -15.70
N ARG A 316 -3.83 3.55 -14.72
CA ARG A 316 -4.07 2.33 -13.94
C ARG A 316 -5.10 2.55 -12.83
N TYR A 317 -4.97 3.61 -12.03
CA TYR A 317 -5.71 3.76 -10.76
C TYR A 317 -6.78 4.85 -10.73
N LEU A 318 -6.88 5.77 -11.71
CA LEU A 318 -8.02 6.70 -11.76
C LEU A 318 -9.39 5.97 -11.73
N PRO A 319 -9.60 4.86 -12.47
CA PRO A 319 -10.86 4.13 -12.42
C PRO A 319 -11.16 3.60 -11.02
N PHE A 320 -10.15 3.04 -10.35
CA PHE A 320 -10.25 2.57 -8.97
C PHE A 320 -10.62 3.71 -8.00
N HIS A 321 -9.90 4.84 -8.03
CA HIS A 321 -10.16 5.98 -7.13
C HIS A 321 -11.55 6.61 -7.37
N LEU A 322 -12.07 6.58 -8.61
CA LEU A 322 -13.43 7.02 -8.92
C LEU A 322 -14.49 6.02 -8.42
N ALA A 323 -14.29 4.71 -8.62
CA ALA A 323 -15.21 3.67 -8.19
C ALA A 323 -15.36 3.63 -6.65
N GLU A 324 -14.25 3.68 -5.91
CA GLU A 324 -14.25 3.75 -4.44
C GLU A 324 -14.96 5.03 -3.94
N GLY A 325 -14.75 6.16 -4.62
CA GLY A 325 -15.39 7.43 -4.26
C GLY A 325 -16.91 7.47 -4.51
N LEU A 326 -17.44 6.61 -5.39
CA LEU A 326 -18.88 6.54 -5.68
C LEU A 326 -19.68 5.79 -4.60
N GLN A 327 -19.06 4.95 -3.78
CA GLN A 327 -19.78 4.10 -2.81
C GLN A 327 -20.38 4.87 -1.61
N GLU A 328 -20.00 6.14 -1.39
CA GLU A 328 -20.39 6.87 -0.17
C GLU A 328 -20.89 8.33 -0.37
N ASN A 329 -20.94 8.92 -1.58
CA ASN A 329 -21.18 10.37 -1.70
C ASN A 329 -21.68 10.91 -3.06
N ASP A 330 -22.87 11.55 -3.07
CA ASP A 330 -23.48 12.20 -4.25
C ASP A 330 -22.58 13.24 -4.96
N GLN A 331 -21.75 13.97 -4.21
CA GLN A 331 -20.91 15.03 -4.77
C GLN A 331 -19.68 14.47 -5.52
N VAL A 332 -19.28 13.21 -5.29
CA VAL A 332 -18.26 12.55 -6.16
C VAL A 332 -18.87 12.25 -7.52
N CYS A 333 -20.12 11.78 -7.55
CA CYS A 333 -20.86 11.53 -8.78
C CYS A 333 -20.92 12.75 -9.72
N LEU A 334 -20.88 13.98 -9.19
CA LEU A 334 -20.81 15.20 -10.00
C LEU A 334 -19.46 15.39 -10.73
N GLU A 335 -18.32 15.17 -10.08
CA GLU A 335 -17.02 15.27 -10.77
C GLU A 335 -16.73 14.06 -11.66
N THR A 336 -17.14 12.85 -11.24
CA THR A 336 -17.10 11.66 -12.10
C THR A 336 -17.94 11.86 -13.36
N SER A 337 -19.19 12.34 -13.24
CA SER A 337 -20.04 12.59 -14.41
C SER A 337 -19.56 13.76 -15.28
N LYS A 338 -18.81 14.73 -14.73
CA LYS A 338 -18.09 15.72 -15.55
C LYS A 338 -16.93 15.08 -16.32
N PHE A 339 -16.07 14.29 -15.67
CA PHE A 339 -14.93 13.62 -16.32
C PHE A 339 -15.38 12.71 -17.46
N VAL A 340 -16.41 11.92 -17.20
CA VAL A 340 -17.01 10.97 -18.15
C VAL A 340 -17.61 11.66 -19.38
N ARG A 341 -17.81 12.99 -19.32
CA ARG A 341 -18.24 13.85 -20.44
C ARG A 341 -17.08 14.60 -21.12
N THR A 342 -15.83 14.21 -20.88
CA THR A 342 -14.65 14.83 -21.53
C THR A 342 -13.99 13.90 -22.53
N HIS A 343 -13.42 14.48 -23.59
CA HIS A 343 -12.63 13.74 -24.59
C HIS A 343 -11.44 12.96 -23.98
N HIS A 344 -10.95 13.39 -22.81
CA HIS A 344 -9.93 12.68 -22.06
C HIS A 344 -10.36 11.27 -21.64
N LEU A 345 -11.65 11.02 -21.39
CA LEU A 345 -12.16 9.67 -21.13
C LEU A 345 -11.95 8.79 -22.38
N TYR A 346 -12.36 9.26 -23.56
CA TYR A 346 -12.21 8.51 -24.80
C TYR A 346 -10.73 8.27 -25.16
N ALA A 347 -9.86 9.25 -24.90
CA ALA A 347 -8.41 9.05 -25.01
C ALA A 347 -7.89 8.01 -24.01
N LEU A 348 -8.36 8.00 -22.76
CA LEU A 348 -7.92 7.03 -21.76
C LEU A 348 -8.39 5.59 -22.09
N ILE A 349 -9.64 5.44 -22.53
CA ILE A 349 -10.18 4.16 -23.04
C ILE A 349 -9.38 3.72 -24.28
N GLY A 350 -9.15 4.62 -25.23
CA GLY A 350 -8.36 4.35 -26.43
C GLY A 350 -6.93 3.90 -26.11
N TYR A 351 -6.29 4.53 -25.11
CA TYR A 351 -4.98 4.14 -24.61
C TYR A 351 -5.01 2.73 -24.00
N LEU A 352 -5.99 2.42 -23.14
CA LEU A 352 -6.13 1.10 -22.52
C LEU A 352 -6.41 0.01 -23.56
N VAL A 353 -7.25 0.28 -24.56
CA VAL A 353 -7.50 -0.63 -25.68
C VAL A 353 -6.23 -0.85 -26.51
N ALA A 354 -5.51 0.21 -26.89
CA ALA A 354 -4.28 0.12 -27.67
C ALA A 354 -3.14 -0.61 -26.92
N THR A 355 -3.06 -0.46 -25.60
CA THR A 355 -2.01 -1.09 -24.78
C THR A 355 -2.38 -2.48 -24.26
N SER A 356 -3.63 -2.92 -24.38
CA SER A 356 -4.13 -4.24 -23.94
C SER A 356 -3.37 -5.45 -24.50
N GLN A 357 -2.69 -5.30 -25.64
CA GLN A 357 -1.85 -6.34 -26.25
C GLN A 357 -0.45 -6.43 -25.64
N SER A 358 -0.05 -5.44 -24.82
CA SER A 358 1.30 -5.24 -24.30
C SER A 358 1.38 -5.22 -22.76
N SER A 359 0.27 -4.95 -22.09
CA SER A 359 0.13 -5.06 -20.63
C SER A 359 0.00 -6.52 -20.18
N THR A 360 0.18 -6.77 -18.87
CA THR A 360 -0.22 -8.08 -18.34
C THR A 360 -1.73 -8.21 -18.40
N GLN A 361 -2.23 -9.39 -18.79
CA GLN A 361 -3.67 -9.64 -18.95
C GLN A 361 -4.48 -9.34 -17.67
N THR A 362 -3.84 -9.43 -16.50
CA THR A 362 -4.40 -9.07 -15.19
C THR A 362 -4.63 -7.57 -15.03
N ASP A 363 -3.64 -6.73 -15.35
CA ASP A 363 -3.73 -5.28 -15.13
C ASP A 363 -4.84 -4.65 -15.99
N PHE A 364 -5.01 -5.15 -17.22
CA PHE A 364 -6.07 -4.71 -18.11
C PHE A 364 -7.46 -5.12 -17.61
N LEU A 365 -7.62 -6.34 -17.10
CA LEU A 365 -8.89 -6.84 -16.58
C LEU A 365 -9.33 -6.13 -15.28
N GLU A 366 -8.40 -5.80 -14.39
CA GLU A 366 -8.72 -5.02 -13.19
C GLU A 366 -9.16 -3.59 -13.55
N SER A 367 -8.45 -2.92 -14.47
CA SER A 367 -8.88 -1.60 -14.98
C SER A 367 -10.28 -1.65 -15.60
N MET A 368 -10.54 -2.64 -16.47
CA MET A 368 -11.84 -2.88 -17.11
C MET A 368 -12.97 -3.13 -16.10
N TYR A 369 -12.71 -3.80 -14.99
CA TYR A 369 -13.70 -4.01 -13.92
C TYR A 369 -14.14 -2.67 -13.30
N TYR A 370 -13.19 -1.81 -12.90
CA TYR A 370 -13.52 -0.51 -12.33
C TYR A 370 -14.22 0.43 -13.33
N TRP A 371 -13.88 0.34 -14.62
CA TRP A 371 -14.67 1.00 -15.66
C TRP A 371 -16.11 0.49 -15.74
N GLY A 372 -16.33 -0.82 -15.59
CA GLY A 372 -17.67 -1.40 -15.51
C GLY A 372 -18.50 -0.82 -14.37
N GLU A 373 -17.93 -0.72 -13.16
CA GLU A 373 -18.57 -0.09 -12.00
C GLU A 373 -18.91 1.39 -12.26
N ILE A 374 -17.96 2.17 -12.81
CA ILE A 374 -18.20 3.58 -13.16
C ILE A 374 -19.31 3.70 -14.21
N PHE A 375 -19.29 2.89 -15.26
CA PHE A 375 -20.28 2.95 -16.33
C PHE A 375 -21.67 2.52 -15.85
N ALA A 376 -21.77 1.51 -14.97
CA ALA A 376 -23.02 1.12 -14.34
C ALA A 376 -23.59 2.26 -13.46
N ALA A 377 -22.74 2.90 -12.64
CA ALA A 377 -23.13 4.00 -11.76
C ALA A 377 -23.45 5.32 -12.50
N THR A 378 -22.87 5.54 -13.69
CA THR A 378 -23.01 6.79 -14.46
C THR A 378 -23.78 6.65 -15.78
N TRP A 379 -24.39 5.49 -16.04
CA TRP A 379 -25.05 5.14 -17.31
C TRP A 379 -26.04 6.22 -17.79
N MET A 380 -26.86 6.75 -16.89
CA MET A 380 -27.84 7.79 -17.25
C MET A 380 -27.19 9.13 -17.62
N GLN A 381 -26.08 9.52 -16.99
CA GLN A 381 -25.35 10.74 -17.36
C GLN A 381 -24.54 10.54 -18.65
N LEU A 382 -24.09 9.31 -18.93
CA LEU A 382 -23.41 8.88 -20.15
C LEU A 382 -24.32 8.91 -21.37
N ASP A 383 -25.48 8.26 -21.29
CA ASP A 383 -26.46 8.21 -22.38
C ASP A 383 -26.88 9.63 -22.80
N GLN A 384 -27.18 10.50 -21.85
CA GLN A 384 -27.45 11.92 -22.13
C GLN A 384 -26.30 12.66 -22.83
N ALA A 385 -25.05 12.33 -22.50
CA ALA A 385 -23.88 12.98 -23.09
C ALA A 385 -23.57 12.46 -24.50
N PHE A 386 -23.61 11.14 -24.69
CA PHE A 386 -23.48 10.51 -26.00
C PHE A 386 -24.56 11.03 -26.97
N ASN A 387 -25.81 11.14 -26.51
CA ASN A 387 -26.89 11.71 -27.31
C ASN A 387 -26.70 13.21 -27.59
N LEU A 388 -25.93 13.97 -26.80
CA LEU A 388 -25.57 15.36 -27.10
C LEU A 388 -24.39 15.46 -28.08
N GLU A 389 -23.42 14.57 -27.99
CA GLU A 389 -22.25 14.51 -28.89
C GLU A 389 -22.65 14.01 -30.29
N LEU A 390 -23.55 13.01 -30.39
CA LEU A 390 -24.07 12.46 -31.66
C LEU A 390 -25.02 13.41 -32.41
N ASN A 391 -25.50 14.47 -31.75
CA ASN A 391 -26.36 15.51 -32.34
C ASN A 391 -25.57 16.79 -32.73
N ARG A 392 -24.23 16.71 -32.76
CA ARG A 392 -23.31 17.76 -33.21
C ARG A 392 -22.54 17.35 -34.46
#